data_AF-A0A0M8QTY7-F1
#
_entry.id   AF-A0A0M8QTY7-F1
#
_cell.length_a   1.000
_cell.length_b   1.000
_cell.length_c   1.000
_cell.angle_alpha   90.00
_cell.angle_beta   90.00
_cell.angle_gamma   90.00
#
_symmetry.space_group_name_H-M   'P 1'
#
loop_
_entity.id
_entity.type
_entity.pdbx_description
1 polymer ?
#
loop_
_entity_poly.entity_id
_entity_poly.type
_entity_poly.pdbx_seq_one_letter_code
_entity_poly.pdbx_strand_id
1 'polypeptide(L)'
;MYRPLRRAGLEVIPDAVPDGTMPFVFGYRPTDIVGRFSHRYETPRLVERLNEDWYDLAVSSGLLDHRREFLVLLPHGTHTHQAALQKRSRLYGRRAAPEVWTRVRLLDRWDLMGRGAASAFLGIRAGHPGFGMMALDSSVYISCSTGEVGVDVVAVRHPARSENVLQELEWYANWDYPRADKELQKRIAVWLAGRAQGTVSRSGR
;
A
#
# COMPACT_ATOMS: atom_id res chain seq x y z
N MET A 1 -4.15 18.30 8.45
CA MET A 1 -4.28 17.52 7.20
C MET A 1 -4.41 16.02 7.47
N TYR A 2 -3.55 15.41 8.30
CA TYR A 2 -3.59 13.96 8.62
C TYR A 2 -4.32 13.58 9.92
N ARG A 3 -5.27 14.40 10.40
CA ARG A 3 -6.00 14.12 11.65
C ARG A 3 -6.69 12.74 11.63
N PRO A 4 -7.32 12.29 10.51
CA PRO A 4 -7.88 10.94 10.45
C PRO A 4 -6.83 9.83 10.61
N LEU A 5 -5.67 9.96 9.95
CA LEU A 5 -4.56 9.01 10.10
C LEU A 5 -4.04 8.98 11.54
N ARG A 6 -3.85 10.15 12.16
CA ARG A 6 -3.41 10.23 13.56
C ARG A 6 -4.42 9.61 14.53
N ARG A 7 -5.73 9.73 14.26
CA ARG A 7 -6.79 9.06 15.04
C ARG A 7 -6.80 7.54 14.88
N ALA A 8 -6.33 7.04 13.73
CA ALA A 8 -6.09 5.63 13.48
C ALA A 8 -4.75 5.14 14.05
N GLY A 9 -3.94 6.03 14.63
CA GLY A 9 -2.63 5.67 15.20
C GLY A 9 -1.47 5.76 14.22
N LEU A 10 -1.60 6.49 13.11
CA LEU A 10 -0.52 6.75 12.17
C LEU A 10 -0.06 8.21 12.24
N GLU A 11 1.21 8.40 12.57
CA GLU A 11 1.89 9.68 12.44
C GLU A 11 2.59 9.75 11.08
N VAL A 12 2.30 10.78 10.28
CA VAL A 12 2.96 10.99 8.99
C VAL A 12 4.33 11.63 9.19
N ILE A 13 5.35 11.09 8.54
CA ILE A 13 6.71 11.64 8.50
C ILE A 13 6.89 12.28 7.10
N PRO A 14 6.87 13.61 6.99
CA PRO A 14 6.96 14.31 5.69
C PRO A 14 8.27 14.02 4.95
N ASP A 15 8.19 13.99 3.62
CA ASP A 15 9.35 13.96 2.70
C ASP A 15 10.41 12.89 3.00
N ALA A 16 9.99 11.76 3.54
CA ALA A 16 10.88 10.74 4.09
C ALA A 16 10.74 9.35 3.43
N VAL A 17 10.26 9.31 2.19
CA VAL A 17 10.23 8.09 1.37
C VAL A 17 11.65 7.82 0.84
N PRO A 18 12.23 6.63 1.07
CA PRO A 18 13.56 6.31 0.58
C PRO A 18 13.68 6.34 -0.95
N ASP A 19 14.81 6.84 -1.46
CA ASP A 19 15.13 6.81 -2.88
C ASP A 19 15.14 5.37 -3.42
N GLY A 20 14.66 5.19 -4.64
CA GLY A 20 14.59 3.87 -5.28
C GLY A 20 13.45 2.97 -4.77
N THR A 21 12.59 3.46 -3.88
CA THR A 21 11.34 2.77 -3.49
C THR A 21 10.52 2.44 -4.74
N MET A 22 10.06 1.19 -4.84
CA MET A 22 9.23 0.78 -5.98
C MET A 22 7.89 1.52 -5.97
N PRO A 23 7.43 2.09 -7.09
CA PRO A 23 6.32 3.04 -7.08
C PRO A 23 4.96 2.38 -6.81
N PHE A 24 4.82 1.08 -7.07
CA PHE A 24 3.58 0.33 -6.89
C PHE A 24 3.85 -1.17 -6.87
N VAL A 25 2.96 -1.95 -6.25
CA VAL A 25 3.04 -3.42 -6.22
C VAL A 25 1.74 -4.01 -6.75
N PHE A 26 1.83 -4.74 -7.86
CA PHE A 26 0.71 -5.47 -8.45
C PHE A 26 1.24 -6.70 -9.20
N GLY A 27 0.35 -7.64 -9.56
CA GLY A 27 0.72 -8.84 -10.33
C GLY A 27 1.47 -9.92 -9.56
N TYR A 28 1.59 -9.82 -8.23
CA TYR A 28 2.18 -10.88 -7.41
C TYR A 28 1.32 -12.16 -7.46
N ARG A 29 2.00 -13.31 -7.36
CA ARG A 29 1.39 -14.64 -7.40
C ARG A 29 1.41 -15.30 -6.01
N PRO A 30 0.69 -16.42 -5.82
CA PRO A 30 0.72 -17.16 -4.56
C PRO A 30 2.14 -17.55 -4.09
N THR A 31 3.08 -17.75 -5.01
CA THR A 31 4.49 -18.05 -4.71
C THR A 31 5.26 -16.88 -4.10
N ASP A 32 4.80 -15.65 -4.30
CA ASP A 32 5.42 -14.45 -3.73
C ASP A 32 4.88 -14.14 -2.31
N ILE A 33 3.79 -14.81 -1.91
CA ILE A 33 3.10 -14.60 -0.62
C ILE A 33 3.81 -15.38 0.49
N VAL A 34 4.20 -14.66 1.55
CA VAL A 34 4.89 -15.24 2.72
C VAL A 34 4.04 -15.26 3.98
N GLY A 35 2.85 -14.69 3.93
CA GLY A 35 1.86 -14.75 5.00
C GLY A 35 0.54 -14.17 4.54
N ARG A 36 -0.56 -14.69 5.10
CA ARG A 36 -1.91 -14.20 4.80
C ARG A 36 -2.89 -14.55 5.91
N PHE A 37 -3.97 -13.78 5.99
CA PHE A 37 -5.17 -14.16 6.73
C PHE A 37 -6.41 -13.61 6.03
N SER A 38 -7.55 -14.20 6.34
CA SER A 38 -8.84 -13.80 5.81
C SER A 38 -9.91 -13.93 6.88
N HIS A 39 -10.84 -12.96 6.93
CA HIS A 39 -12.01 -13.02 7.80
C HIS A 39 -13.28 -12.73 7.01
N ARG A 40 -14.34 -13.50 7.27
CA ARG A 40 -15.67 -13.19 6.75
C ARG A 40 -16.30 -12.03 7.51
N TYR A 41 -17.25 -11.34 6.92
CA TYR A 41 -17.90 -10.20 7.59
C TYR A 41 -18.72 -10.61 8.82
N GLU A 42 -19.17 -11.86 8.90
CA GLU A 42 -19.91 -12.40 10.04
C GLU A 42 -19.01 -12.75 11.23
N THR A 43 -17.67 -12.67 11.07
CA THR A 43 -16.72 -12.95 12.16
C THR A 43 -17.03 -12.06 13.37
N PRO A 44 -17.31 -12.63 14.56
CA PRO A 44 -17.52 -11.84 15.76
C PRO A 44 -16.27 -11.02 16.11
N ARG A 45 -16.48 -9.74 16.43
CA ARG A 45 -15.39 -8.78 16.74
C ARG A 45 -14.38 -8.67 15.58
N LEU A 46 -14.92 -8.58 14.35
CA LEU A 46 -14.15 -8.52 13.11
C LEU A 46 -13.02 -7.47 13.17
N VAL A 47 -13.31 -6.25 13.59
CA VAL A 47 -12.31 -5.17 13.59
C VAL A 47 -11.14 -5.48 14.52
N GLU A 48 -11.43 -6.01 15.71
CA GLU A 48 -10.39 -6.38 16.67
C GLU A 48 -9.51 -7.52 16.12
N ARG A 49 -10.12 -8.58 15.57
CA ARG A 49 -9.38 -9.69 14.96
C ARG A 49 -8.54 -9.25 13.76
N LEU A 50 -9.08 -8.39 12.89
CA LEU A 50 -8.33 -7.85 11.76
C LEU A 50 -7.12 -7.03 12.22
N ASN A 51 -7.26 -6.25 13.30
CA ASN A 51 -6.14 -5.49 13.85
C ASN A 51 -5.09 -6.42 14.46
N GLU A 52 -5.51 -7.39 15.29
CA GLU A 52 -4.62 -8.39 15.91
C GLU A 52 -3.82 -9.16 14.85
N ASP A 53 -4.51 -9.78 13.89
CA ASP A 53 -3.87 -10.58 12.85
C ASP A 53 -3.00 -9.73 11.91
N TRP A 54 -3.40 -8.48 11.64
CA TRP A 54 -2.56 -7.55 10.90
C TRP A 54 -1.26 -7.25 11.62
N TYR A 55 -1.31 -6.99 12.93
CA TYR A 55 -0.11 -6.67 13.70
C TYR A 55 0.84 -7.86 13.76
N ASP A 56 0.30 -9.06 14.00
CA ASP A 56 1.09 -10.30 14.02
C ASP A 56 1.72 -10.57 12.65
N LEU A 57 0.98 -10.38 11.55
CA LEU A 57 1.51 -10.49 10.19
C LEU A 57 2.57 -9.43 9.92
N ALA A 58 2.35 -8.18 10.32
CA ALA A 58 3.26 -7.07 10.08
C ALA A 58 4.60 -7.25 10.82
N VAL A 59 4.57 -7.77 12.05
CA VAL A 59 5.78 -8.10 12.81
C VAL A 59 6.48 -9.31 12.22
N SER A 60 5.75 -10.42 12.01
CA SER A 60 6.35 -11.68 11.54
C SER A 60 6.92 -11.63 10.12
N SER A 61 6.33 -10.80 9.25
CA SER A 61 6.83 -10.61 7.88
C SER A 61 8.02 -9.65 7.81
N GLY A 62 8.16 -8.73 8.77
CA GLY A 62 9.20 -7.70 8.79
C GLY A 62 8.74 -6.34 8.24
N LEU A 63 7.43 -6.08 8.13
CA LEU A 63 6.92 -4.73 7.85
C LEU A 63 7.24 -3.77 9.00
N LEU A 64 7.06 -4.22 10.24
CA LEU A 64 7.33 -3.43 11.44
C LEU A 64 8.71 -3.77 12.01
N ASP A 65 9.60 -2.79 11.97
CA ASP A 65 10.85 -2.81 12.73
C ASP A 65 10.66 -2.20 14.13
N HIS A 66 11.76 -2.08 14.88
CA HIS A 66 11.79 -1.44 16.20
C HIS A 66 11.32 0.03 16.19
N ARG A 67 11.39 0.71 15.05
CA ARG A 67 10.92 2.10 14.89
C ARG A 67 9.45 2.18 14.54
N ARG A 68 8.86 1.06 14.10
CA ARG A 68 7.48 0.95 13.61
C ARG A 68 7.19 1.93 12.48
N GLU A 69 8.20 2.16 11.63
CA GLU A 69 8.11 3.08 10.50
C GLU A 69 8.03 2.31 9.18
N PHE A 70 7.07 2.68 8.35
CA PHE A 70 6.81 2.01 7.08
C PHE A 70 6.12 2.98 6.11
N LEU A 71 5.93 2.54 4.88
CA LEU A 71 5.22 3.29 3.85
C LEU A 71 3.77 2.84 3.78
N VAL A 72 2.85 3.79 3.64
CA VAL A 72 1.45 3.54 3.31
C VAL A 72 1.13 4.23 2.01
N LEU A 73 0.42 3.54 1.13
CA LEU A 73 -0.03 4.10 -0.13
C LEU A 73 -1.22 5.03 0.14
N LEU A 74 -1.05 6.33 -0.09
CA LEU A 74 -2.07 7.35 0.16
C LEU A 74 -2.35 8.18 -1.10
N PRO A 75 -3.57 8.72 -1.29
CA PRO A 75 -3.84 9.67 -2.36
C PRO A 75 -2.93 10.91 -2.24
N HIS A 76 -2.24 11.29 -3.32
CA HIS A 76 -1.33 12.43 -3.33
C HIS A 76 -2.04 13.77 -3.21
N GLY A 77 -1.51 14.70 -2.41
CA GLY A 77 -2.05 16.04 -2.21
C GLY A 77 -3.01 16.17 -1.02
N THR A 78 -3.36 17.42 -0.71
CA THR A 78 -4.22 17.79 0.42
C THR A 78 -5.67 17.37 0.19
N HIS A 79 -6.08 16.21 0.71
CA HIS A 79 -7.49 15.82 0.71
C HIS A 79 -8.06 15.93 2.11
N THR A 80 -9.11 16.73 2.27
CA THR A 80 -10.02 16.57 3.41
C THR A 80 -10.72 15.23 3.27
N HIS A 81 -11.13 14.63 4.38
CA HIS A 81 -11.90 13.38 4.40
C HIS A 81 -13.08 13.40 3.41
N GLN A 82 -13.77 14.54 3.33
CA GLN A 82 -14.89 14.78 2.42
C GLN A 82 -14.46 14.84 0.94
N ALA A 83 -13.30 15.43 0.62
CA ALA A 83 -12.78 15.48 -0.74
C ALA A 83 -12.36 14.09 -1.26
N ALA A 84 -11.86 13.22 -0.38
CA ALA A 84 -11.53 11.84 -0.73
C ALA A 84 -12.80 10.99 -0.96
N LEU A 85 -13.84 11.15 -0.14
CA LEU A 85 -15.14 10.49 -0.33
C LEU A 85 -15.84 10.90 -1.65
N GLN A 86 -15.87 12.20 -1.98
CA GLN A 86 -16.48 12.70 -3.22
C GLN A 86 -15.78 12.21 -4.49
N LYS A 87 -14.49 11.84 -4.40
CA LYS A 87 -13.75 11.27 -5.54
C LYS A 87 -14.02 9.78 -5.72
N ARG A 88 -14.19 9.02 -4.63
CA ARG A 88 -14.57 7.60 -4.69
C ARG A 88 -15.99 7.39 -5.22
N SER A 89 -16.92 8.32 -4.98
CA SER A 89 -18.29 8.24 -5.51
C SER A 89 -18.39 8.51 -7.02
N ARG A 90 -17.30 8.92 -7.68
CA ARG A 90 -17.26 9.12 -9.14
C ARG A 90 -16.64 7.90 -9.80
N LEU A 91 -17.49 6.88 -9.98
CA LEU A 91 -17.22 5.74 -10.86
C LEU A 91 -16.72 6.24 -12.21
N TYR A 92 -15.51 5.80 -12.58
CA TYR A 92 -14.89 5.98 -13.89
C TYR A 92 -14.79 7.43 -14.43
N GLY A 93 -13.56 7.96 -14.47
CA GLY A 93 -13.16 8.87 -15.55
C GLY A 93 -12.73 10.29 -15.21
N ARG A 94 -12.50 10.68 -13.95
CA ARG A 94 -11.89 12.01 -13.68
C ARG A 94 -10.90 11.99 -12.50
N ARG A 95 -9.60 11.99 -12.85
CA ARG A 95 -8.39 12.19 -12.00
C ARG A 95 -8.64 11.94 -10.50
N ALA A 96 -8.68 10.67 -10.11
CA ALA A 96 -8.25 10.30 -8.76
C ALA A 96 -6.83 10.86 -8.57
N ALA A 97 -6.54 11.44 -7.41
CA ALA A 97 -5.18 11.93 -7.19
C ALA A 97 -4.23 10.73 -7.22
N PRO A 98 -3.07 10.84 -7.87
CA PRO A 98 -2.16 9.71 -8.00
C PRO A 98 -1.82 9.19 -6.61
N GLU A 99 -1.84 7.90 -6.38
CA GLU A 99 -1.43 7.37 -5.08
C GLU A 99 0.10 7.43 -4.96
N VAL A 100 0.59 7.85 -3.79
CA VAL A 100 2.01 7.97 -3.47
C VAL A 100 2.31 7.27 -2.16
N TRP A 101 3.49 6.69 -2.08
CA TRP A 101 4.02 6.23 -0.80
C TRP A 101 4.18 7.42 0.14
N THR A 102 3.70 7.24 1.37
CA THR A 102 3.87 8.18 2.46
C THR A 102 4.45 7.43 3.64
N ARG A 103 5.58 7.90 4.16
CA ARG A 103 6.17 7.31 5.37
C ARG A 103 5.32 7.67 6.58
N VAL A 104 5.05 6.67 7.41
CA VAL A 104 4.31 6.81 8.66
C VAL A 104 5.02 6.07 9.78
N ARG A 105 4.68 6.43 11.02
CA ARG A 105 5.01 5.70 12.24
C ARG A 105 3.73 5.19 12.90
N LEU A 106 3.72 3.93 13.31
CA LEU A 106 2.66 3.37 14.14
C LEU A 106 2.82 3.86 15.58
N LEU A 107 1.78 4.52 16.11
CA LEU A 107 1.71 4.97 17.50
C LEU A 107 1.28 3.81 18.41
N ASP A 108 1.50 3.94 19.72
CA ASP A 108 1.12 2.89 20.69
C ASP A 108 -0.39 2.62 20.73
N ARG A 109 -1.20 3.65 20.47
CA ARG A 109 -2.65 3.51 20.30
C ARG A 109 -2.99 3.62 18.83
N TRP A 110 -3.40 2.50 18.26
CA TRP A 110 -3.74 2.38 16.85
C TRP A 110 -4.99 1.54 16.64
N ASP A 111 -5.65 1.77 15.51
CA ASP A 111 -6.82 1.05 15.04
C ASP A 111 -6.93 1.26 13.53
N LEU A 112 -6.21 0.42 12.77
CA LEU A 112 -6.10 0.57 11.32
C LEU A 112 -7.32 -0.01 10.61
N MET A 113 -7.85 -1.11 11.11
CA MET A 113 -8.97 -1.83 10.50
C MET A 113 -10.33 -1.25 10.92
N GLY A 114 -10.39 -0.48 12.00
CA GLY A 114 -11.56 0.29 12.44
C GLY A 114 -11.48 1.73 11.98
N ARG A 115 -10.92 2.62 12.82
CA ARG A 115 -10.79 4.06 12.55
C ARG A 115 -10.02 4.39 11.27
N GLY A 116 -8.98 3.62 10.97
CA GLY A 116 -8.23 3.74 9.72
C GLY A 116 -9.13 3.44 8.52
N ALA A 117 -9.71 2.25 8.46
CA ALA A 117 -10.58 1.82 7.38
C ALA A 117 -11.86 2.65 7.25
N ALA A 118 -12.36 3.22 8.35
CA ALA A 118 -13.46 4.18 8.35
C ALA A 118 -13.06 5.57 7.84
N SER A 119 -11.77 5.83 7.67
CA SER A 119 -11.29 7.05 7.03
C SER A 119 -11.22 6.86 5.53
N ALA A 120 -11.42 7.96 4.81
CA ALA A 120 -11.29 8.00 3.35
C ALA A 120 -9.88 7.66 2.81
N PHE A 121 -8.90 7.36 3.67
CA PHE A 121 -7.53 7.02 3.29
C PHE A 121 -7.27 5.51 3.25
N LEU A 122 -7.78 4.76 4.24
CA LEU A 122 -7.41 3.35 4.44
C LEU A 122 -8.59 2.39 4.26
N GLY A 123 -9.73 2.84 3.75
CA GLY A 123 -10.85 1.94 3.54
C GLY A 123 -12.14 2.67 3.28
N ILE A 124 -13.23 1.92 3.20
CA ILE A 124 -14.57 2.46 2.91
C ILE A 124 -15.35 2.68 4.22
N ARG A 125 -15.23 1.73 5.15
CA ARG A 125 -15.83 1.77 6.49
C ARG A 125 -15.03 0.86 7.42
N ALA A 126 -15.32 0.89 8.72
CA ALA A 126 -14.71 -0.04 9.68
C ALA A 126 -14.90 -1.51 9.23
N GLY A 127 -13.83 -2.30 9.33
CA GLY A 127 -13.76 -3.68 8.85
C GLY A 127 -13.70 -3.83 7.34
N HIS A 128 -13.52 -2.74 6.58
CA HIS A 128 -13.45 -2.75 5.10
C HIS A 128 -12.22 -1.97 4.63
N PRO A 129 -11.01 -2.51 4.86
CA PRO A 129 -9.77 -1.86 4.49
C PRO A 129 -9.53 -1.88 2.97
N GLY A 130 -8.78 -0.90 2.48
CA GLY A 130 -8.37 -0.84 1.08
C GLY A 130 -7.15 0.05 0.93
N PHE A 131 -5.97 -0.52 1.15
CA PHE A 131 -4.67 0.16 1.07
C PHE A 131 -3.53 -0.86 0.99
N GLY A 132 -2.38 -0.38 0.50
CA GLY A 132 -1.11 -1.10 0.52
C GLY A 132 -0.12 -0.48 1.51
N MET A 133 0.75 -1.32 2.05
CA MET A 133 1.84 -0.93 2.95
C MET A 133 3.16 -1.53 2.47
N MET A 134 4.27 -0.88 2.75
CA MET A 134 5.60 -1.39 2.37
C MET A 134 6.66 -1.09 3.43
N ALA A 135 7.55 -2.04 3.67
CA ALA A 135 8.74 -1.82 4.50
C ALA A 135 9.63 -0.75 3.85
N LEU A 136 10.37 0.03 4.64
CA LEU A 136 11.21 1.12 4.11
C LEU A 136 12.32 0.63 3.17
N ASP A 137 12.79 -0.60 3.36
CA ASP A 137 13.77 -1.27 2.50
C ASP A 137 13.14 -2.01 1.31
N SER A 138 11.83 -1.84 1.09
CA SER A 138 11.03 -2.55 0.07
C SER A 138 11.08 -4.08 0.18
N SER A 139 11.45 -4.62 1.35
CA SER A 139 11.57 -6.08 1.54
C SER A 139 10.22 -6.78 1.67
N VAL A 140 9.18 -6.07 2.09
CA VAL A 140 7.82 -6.60 2.30
C VAL A 140 6.80 -5.60 1.80
N TYR A 141 5.78 -6.10 1.13
CA TYR A 141 4.55 -5.39 0.82
C TYR A 141 3.36 -6.09 1.47
N ILE A 142 2.48 -5.36 2.15
CA ILE A 142 1.22 -5.89 2.66
C ILE A 142 0.06 -5.23 1.91
N SER A 143 -0.79 -6.06 1.31
CA SER A 143 -2.05 -5.61 0.70
C SER A 143 -3.21 -5.91 1.64
N CYS A 144 -4.00 -4.90 1.98
CA CYS A 144 -5.24 -5.06 2.72
C CYS A 144 -6.40 -4.81 1.77
N SER A 145 -7.18 -5.85 1.51
CA SER A 145 -8.24 -5.83 0.49
C SER A 145 -9.59 -6.23 1.07
N THR A 146 -10.63 -5.56 0.59
CA THR A 146 -12.04 -5.83 0.88
C THR A 146 -12.63 -6.56 -0.31
N GLY A 147 -13.13 -7.78 -0.10
CA GLY A 147 -13.86 -8.58 -1.09
C GLY A 147 -15.36 -8.63 -0.81
N GLU A 148 -16.08 -9.44 -1.60
CA GLU A 148 -17.54 -9.56 -1.48
C GLU A 148 -17.99 -10.22 -0.17
N VAL A 149 -17.22 -11.19 0.33
CA VAL A 149 -17.59 -12.02 1.50
C VAL A 149 -16.77 -11.69 2.75
N GLY A 150 -15.76 -10.84 2.63
CA GLY A 150 -14.85 -10.57 3.74
C GLY A 150 -13.63 -9.74 3.37
N VAL A 151 -12.64 -9.81 4.23
CA VAL A 151 -11.36 -9.10 4.10
C VAL A 151 -10.25 -10.11 3.90
N ASP A 152 -9.36 -9.82 2.95
CA ASP A 152 -8.16 -10.60 2.65
C ASP A 152 -6.93 -9.71 2.82
N VAL A 153 -5.98 -10.19 3.62
CA VAL A 153 -4.70 -9.51 3.85
C VAL A 153 -3.56 -10.46 3.49
N VAL A 154 -2.64 -9.98 2.66
CA VAL A 154 -1.50 -10.76 2.17
C VAL A 154 -0.20 -9.99 2.32
N ALA A 155 0.85 -10.68 2.73
CA ALA A 155 2.22 -10.18 2.77
C ALA A 155 3.04 -10.81 1.64
N VAL A 156 3.67 -9.98 0.84
CA VAL A 156 4.49 -10.33 -0.32
C VAL A 156 5.95 -10.00 -0.01
N ARG A 157 6.85 -10.97 -0.18
CA ARG A 157 8.27 -10.79 0.10
C ARG A 157 9.03 -10.35 -1.15
N HIS A 158 9.93 -9.39 -0.97
CA HIS A 158 10.79 -8.80 -1.99
C HIS A 158 10.06 -8.56 -3.32
N PRO A 159 8.94 -7.81 -3.34
CA PRO A 159 8.16 -7.58 -4.56
C PRO A 159 9.00 -7.01 -5.71
N ALA A 160 10.01 -6.19 -5.40
CA ALA A 160 10.96 -5.66 -6.39
C ALA A 160 11.91 -6.72 -7.02
N ARG A 161 11.86 -7.98 -6.57
CA ARG A 161 12.62 -9.12 -7.14
C ARG A 161 11.70 -10.16 -7.80
N SER A 162 10.38 -10.03 -7.66
CA SER A 162 9.42 -10.96 -8.26
C SER A 162 9.32 -10.70 -9.76
N GLU A 163 9.61 -11.72 -10.57
CA GLU A 163 9.49 -11.64 -12.03
C GLU A 163 8.07 -11.27 -12.46
N ASN A 164 7.05 -11.81 -11.78
CA ASN A 164 5.65 -11.52 -12.09
C ASN A 164 5.31 -10.05 -11.84
N VAL A 165 5.77 -9.50 -10.71
CA VAL A 165 5.57 -8.09 -10.39
C VAL A 165 6.29 -7.20 -11.40
N LEU A 166 7.52 -7.55 -11.79
CA LEU A 166 8.27 -6.77 -12.78
C LEU A 166 7.62 -6.80 -14.16
N GLN A 167 7.19 -7.98 -14.64
CA GLN A 167 6.47 -8.13 -15.91
C GLN A 167 5.18 -7.31 -15.93
N GLU A 168 4.43 -7.32 -14.81
CA GLU A 168 3.18 -6.57 -14.69
C GLU A 168 3.43 -5.06 -14.72
N LEU A 169 4.49 -4.59 -14.04
CA LEU A 169 4.89 -3.19 -14.06
C LEU A 169 5.38 -2.75 -15.44
N GLU A 170 6.14 -3.58 -16.14
CA GLU A 170 6.57 -3.33 -17.53
C GLU A 170 5.37 -3.27 -18.47
N TRP A 171 4.42 -4.20 -18.36
CA TRP A 171 3.18 -4.17 -19.11
C TRP A 171 2.41 -2.88 -18.83
N TYR A 172 2.19 -2.54 -17.56
CA TYR A 172 1.43 -1.34 -17.17
C TYR A 172 2.10 -0.04 -17.63
N ALA A 173 3.43 0.05 -17.57
CA ALA A 173 4.17 1.24 -18.01
C ALA A 173 4.04 1.49 -19.52
N ASN A 174 3.97 0.41 -20.32
CA ASN A 174 3.84 0.48 -21.78
C ASN A 174 2.38 0.43 -22.26
N TRP A 175 1.42 0.23 -21.35
CA TRP A 175 0.03 0.06 -21.72
C TRP A 175 -0.59 1.36 -22.24
N ASP A 176 -0.92 1.41 -23.54
CA ASP A 176 -1.56 2.57 -24.15
C ASP A 176 -3.08 2.56 -23.94
N TYR A 177 -3.50 2.86 -22.71
CA TYR A 177 -4.90 3.03 -22.36
C TYR A 177 -5.20 4.50 -22.01
N PRO A 178 -6.18 5.16 -22.68
CA PRO A 178 -6.45 6.59 -22.48
C PRO A 178 -6.84 7.01 -21.06
N ARG A 179 -7.33 6.06 -20.24
CA ARG A 179 -7.73 6.32 -18.84
C ARG A 179 -6.72 5.81 -17.82
N ALA A 180 -5.55 5.30 -18.25
CA ALA A 180 -4.50 4.90 -17.33
C ALA A 180 -3.95 6.11 -16.55
N ASP A 181 -3.45 5.86 -15.34
CA ASP A 181 -2.76 6.88 -14.55
C ASP A 181 -1.39 7.15 -15.18
N LYS A 182 -1.32 8.17 -16.05
CA LYS A 182 -0.10 8.54 -16.77
C LYS A 182 1.05 8.96 -15.85
N GLU A 183 0.76 9.49 -14.66
CA GLU A 183 1.80 9.84 -13.69
C GLU A 183 2.36 8.58 -13.01
N LEU A 184 1.50 7.62 -12.69
CA LEU A 184 1.94 6.31 -12.22
C LEU A 184 2.78 5.59 -13.29
N GLN A 185 2.33 5.56 -14.56
CA GLN A 185 3.09 4.98 -15.67
C GLN A 185 4.50 5.59 -15.78
N LYS A 186 4.60 6.93 -15.72
CA LYS A 186 5.89 7.64 -15.76
C LYS A 186 6.79 7.25 -14.58
N ARG A 187 6.26 7.19 -13.35
CA ARG A 187 7.02 6.79 -12.15
C ARG A 187 7.52 5.35 -12.26
N ILE A 188 6.70 4.44 -12.77
CA ILE A 188 7.09 3.05 -13.04
C ILE A 188 8.21 2.99 -14.08
N ALA A 189 8.07 3.68 -15.21
CA ALA A 189 9.08 3.70 -16.27
C ALA A 189 10.43 4.23 -15.78
N VAL A 190 10.43 5.33 -15.01
CA VAL A 190 11.65 5.91 -14.41
C VAL A 190 12.30 4.91 -13.44
N TRP A 191 11.51 4.27 -12.58
CA TRP A 191 12.02 3.29 -11.62
C TRP A 191 12.63 2.06 -12.32
N LEU A 192 11.96 1.52 -13.35
CA LEU A 192 12.47 0.40 -14.15
C LEU A 192 13.80 0.76 -14.85
N ALA A 193 13.88 1.96 -15.45
CA ALA A 193 15.12 2.43 -16.09
C ALA A 193 16.27 2.60 -15.09
N GLY A 194 16.02 3.16 -13.91
CA GLY A 194 17.03 3.33 -12.86
C GLY A 194 17.58 2.00 -12.34
N ARG A 195 16.76 0.94 -12.32
CA ARG A 195 17.21 -0.42 -11.96
C ARG A 195 18.19 -1.00 -12.96
N ALA A 196 17.90 -0.88 -14.26
CA ALA A 196 18.77 -1.41 -15.30
C ALA A 196 20.19 -0.80 -15.23
N GLN A 197 20.28 0.50 -14.95
CA GLN A 197 21.56 1.21 -14.79
C GLN A 197 22.35 0.78 -13.54
N GLY A 198 21.66 0.48 -12.44
CA GLY A 198 22.27 -0.03 -11.21
C GLY A 198 22.86 -1.44 -11.36
N THR A 199 22.26 -2.28 -12.20
CA THR A 199 22.77 -3.64 -12.51
C THR A 199 24.04 -3.57 -13.36
N VAL A 200 24.07 -2.70 -14.37
CA VAL A 200 25.25 -2.49 -15.25
C VAL A 200 26.44 -1.91 -14.47
N SER A 201 26.19 -1.04 -13.48
CA SER A 201 27.26 -0.46 -12.66
C SER A 201 27.85 -1.44 -11.63
N ARG A 202 27.13 -2.53 -11.29
CA ARG A 202 27.59 -3.58 -10.37
C ARG A 202 28.33 -4.72 -11.06
N SER A 203 28.17 -4.93 -12.36
CA SER A 203 28.92 -5.94 -13.12
C SER A 203 30.31 -5.46 -13.57
N GLY A 204 30.70 -4.23 -13.24
CA GLY A 204 31.97 -3.62 -13.62
C GLY A 204 32.93 -3.31 -12.47
N ARG A 205 32.74 -3.92 -11.28
CA ARG A 205 33.68 -3.84 -10.15
C ARG A 205 34.19 -5.20 -9.75
#